data_AF-A0A552VC43-F1
#
_entry.id   AF-A0A552VC43-F1
#
_cell.length_a   1.000
_cell.length_b   1.000
_cell.length_c   1.000
_cell.angle_alpha   90.00
_cell.angle_beta   90.00
_cell.angle_gamma   90.00
#
_symmetry.space_group_name_H-M   'P 1'
#
loop_
_entity.id
_entity.type
_entity.pdbx_description
1 polymer ?
#
loop_
_entity_poly.entity_id
_entity_poly.type
_entity_poly.pdbx_seq_one_letter_code
_entity_poly.pdbx_strand_id
1 'polypeptide(L)'
;MPTITDLTYSAKTGSKRDQSKEAMKKRIDYIMGKASQIGSLGVNADSPKQVYDEFMKLKEMFGKTTGNNFMHYAISFSQEDKITKDEVASIVDEFLSDKRFYGYQIMYGIHDDTDNMHAHVLINTVNMINGKKWHFDNPKRDMLDMQIKLNIIAQKYDCKIPEKIKAYIDDIQVKTANQKRPKQEKSVYEQEMQSKGKSWKNLAKDMVEYIAKNSLDIDDFIINSKKCGYDIYKNKDDEYIITIKKINKKISLTKLSLSIDELQKRFEYNMVSGDKELMKENIQRLSKKTSLNKKLDDINQKAKSYEKAYKSQDKNRQLYYKDLANDLKKYIREHSHLKEKEEIALLSLIKYSLNSHKTLGEALSYLDGLGIKTEINTNDINNVIFDIDGYKISTSYLKIDIENELNKSVSWKYEMYQNIKQSLYKATNKEEFEDELKKFGIKMTWTQERAYITFEDKYGNRRRNNKFYPPEKFSKQAFEESFKKNKENQIKKTQKKEEYEQKRLEYEKNKKYYKALDDLYIISAIFKIVNFLAPKHQIGGDTPIIAKMISSLADEKARRKEMKKGTSLNERSR
;
A
#
# COMPACT_ATOMS: atom_id res chain seq x y z
N MET A 1 -4.07 -15.81 14.05
CA MET A 1 -3.09 -14.75 14.26
C MET A 1 -2.22 -14.59 13.01
N PRO A 2 -2.22 -13.41 12.38
CA PRO A 2 -1.48 -13.14 11.16
C PRO A 2 0.04 -13.29 11.32
N THR A 3 0.68 -14.08 10.47
CA THR A 3 2.14 -14.30 10.49
C THR A 3 2.75 -14.13 9.12
N ILE A 4 3.90 -13.46 9.02
CA ILE A 4 4.73 -13.43 7.82
C ILE A 4 5.95 -14.34 7.97
N THR A 5 6.10 -15.28 7.05
CA THR A 5 7.22 -16.24 7.03
C THR A 5 8.06 -16.04 5.78
N ASP A 6 9.38 -15.96 5.94
CA ASP A 6 10.32 -15.99 4.82
C ASP A 6 10.50 -17.44 4.33
N LEU A 7 9.95 -17.72 3.15
CA LEU A 7 10.02 -19.04 2.53
C LEU A 7 11.29 -19.23 1.68
N THR A 8 12.17 -18.24 1.61
CA THR A 8 13.49 -18.34 0.97
C THR A 8 14.54 -19.00 1.87
N TYR A 9 14.22 -19.21 3.15
CA TYR A 9 15.05 -19.96 4.09
C TYR A 9 14.33 -21.21 4.60
N SER A 10 15.10 -22.24 4.90
CA SER A 10 14.59 -23.45 5.55
C SER A 10 14.76 -23.33 7.06
N ALA A 11 13.64 -23.26 7.78
CA ALA A 11 13.66 -23.25 9.25
C ALA A 11 14.28 -24.54 9.84
N LYS A 12 14.17 -25.68 9.14
CA LYS A 12 14.72 -26.98 9.59
C LYS A 12 16.24 -27.06 9.45
N THR A 13 16.80 -26.46 8.41
CA THR A 13 18.22 -26.61 8.07
C THR A 13 19.02 -25.32 8.22
N GLY A 14 18.38 -24.19 8.52
CA GLY A 14 19.01 -22.87 8.61
C GLY A 14 19.58 -22.34 7.30
N SER A 15 19.42 -23.07 6.19
CA SER A 15 20.03 -22.76 4.90
C SER A 15 19.08 -22.02 3.97
N LYS A 16 19.66 -21.21 3.06
CA LYS A 16 18.93 -20.61 1.94
C LYS A 16 18.38 -21.72 1.04
N ARG A 17 17.13 -21.57 0.63
CA ARG A 17 16.51 -22.38 -0.41
C ARG A 17 16.99 -21.92 -1.79
N ASP A 18 16.82 -22.79 -2.78
CA ASP A 18 17.14 -22.47 -4.16
C ASP A 18 16.32 -21.27 -4.65
N GLN A 19 17.03 -20.22 -5.07
CA GLN A 19 16.51 -18.98 -5.65
C GLN A 19 17.00 -18.77 -7.09
N SER A 20 17.35 -19.86 -7.78
CA SER A 20 17.65 -19.90 -9.21
C SER A 20 16.48 -19.40 -10.06
N LYS A 21 16.76 -19.16 -11.35
CA LYS A 21 15.74 -18.77 -12.33
C LYS A 21 14.69 -19.89 -12.49
N GLU A 22 15.15 -21.13 -12.48
CA GLU A 22 14.34 -22.33 -12.55
C GLU A 22 13.46 -22.46 -11.30
N ALA A 23 14.00 -22.19 -10.12
CA ALA A 23 13.22 -22.15 -8.88
C ALA A 23 12.18 -21.02 -8.91
N MET A 24 12.54 -19.84 -9.41
CA MET A 24 11.61 -18.71 -9.55
C MET A 24 10.40 -19.10 -10.40
N LYS A 25 10.65 -19.70 -11.57
CA LYS A 25 9.61 -20.19 -12.48
C LYS A 25 8.68 -21.18 -11.79
N LYS A 26 9.26 -22.20 -11.14
CA LYS A 26 8.48 -23.20 -10.37
C LYS A 26 7.63 -22.56 -9.27
N ARG A 27 8.14 -21.52 -8.60
CA ARG A 27 7.40 -20.83 -7.54
C ARG A 27 6.25 -20.01 -8.08
N ILE A 28 6.44 -19.30 -9.19
CA ILE A 28 5.36 -18.57 -9.86
C ILE A 28 4.27 -19.56 -10.31
N ASP A 29 4.66 -20.66 -10.96
CA ASP A 29 3.73 -21.72 -11.40
C ASP A 29 2.94 -22.29 -10.20
N TYR A 30 3.61 -22.56 -9.08
CA TYR A 30 2.96 -23.05 -7.86
C TYR A 30 1.96 -22.04 -7.28
N ILE A 31 2.37 -20.77 -7.12
CA ILE A 31 1.54 -19.74 -6.49
C ILE A 31 0.29 -19.50 -7.33
N MET A 32 0.44 -19.27 -8.63
CA MET A 32 -0.70 -19.03 -9.52
C MET A 32 -1.50 -20.31 -9.83
N GLY A 33 -0.89 -21.48 -9.64
CA GLY A 33 -1.50 -22.79 -9.83
C GLY A 33 -2.69 -23.03 -8.93
N LYS A 34 -2.53 -22.64 -7.67
CA LYS A 34 -3.43 -22.93 -6.55
C LYS A 34 -4.19 -21.71 -6.02
N ALA A 35 -3.90 -20.52 -6.55
CA ALA A 35 -4.48 -19.30 -6.03
C ALA A 35 -5.97 -19.20 -6.37
N SER A 36 -6.79 -18.95 -5.34
CA SER A 36 -8.19 -18.57 -5.50
C SER A 36 -8.32 -17.11 -5.98
N GLN A 37 -7.34 -16.26 -5.66
CA GLN A 37 -7.28 -14.86 -6.07
C GLN A 37 -5.82 -14.44 -6.23
N ILE A 38 -5.56 -13.59 -7.23
CA ILE A 38 -4.21 -13.13 -7.59
C ILE A 38 -4.19 -11.61 -7.56
N GLY A 39 -3.15 -11.05 -6.95
CA GLY A 39 -2.84 -9.62 -7.01
C GLY A 39 -1.43 -9.36 -7.46
N SER A 40 -1.16 -8.14 -7.92
CA SER A 40 0.15 -7.76 -8.47
C SER A 40 0.44 -6.27 -8.40
N LEU A 41 1.70 -5.92 -8.15
CA LEU A 41 2.25 -4.57 -8.20
C LEU A 41 3.43 -4.50 -9.17
N GLY A 42 3.34 -3.62 -10.17
CA GLY A 42 4.46 -3.36 -11.10
C GLY A 42 4.82 -4.51 -12.04
N VAL A 43 4.00 -5.55 -12.10
CA VAL A 43 4.13 -6.71 -12.99
C VAL A 43 2.75 -7.13 -13.48
N ASN A 44 2.64 -7.57 -14.73
CA ASN A 44 1.42 -8.21 -15.20
C ASN A 44 1.39 -9.69 -14.74
N ALA A 45 0.34 -10.05 -13.99
CA ALA A 45 0.11 -11.39 -13.46
C ALA A 45 -0.96 -12.21 -14.18
N ASP A 46 -1.19 -11.98 -15.48
CA ASP A 46 -2.15 -12.75 -16.30
C ASP A 46 -1.73 -14.22 -16.48
N SER A 47 -0.43 -14.52 -16.40
CA SER A 47 0.08 -15.90 -16.47
C SER A 47 1.43 -16.08 -15.77
N PRO A 48 1.77 -17.30 -15.32
CA PRO A 48 3.07 -17.56 -14.68
C PRO A 48 4.26 -17.18 -15.55
N LYS A 49 4.12 -17.44 -16.85
CA LYS A 49 5.12 -17.09 -17.83
C LYS A 49 5.31 -15.57 -17.93
N GLN A 50 4.23 -14.80 -17.89
CA GLN A 50 4.31 -13.34 -18.01
C GLN A 50 4.99 -12.71 -16.79
N VAL A 51 4.65 -13.14 -15.58
CA VAL A 51 5.35 -12.73 -14.36
C VAL A 51 6.84 -13.03 -14.46
N TYR A 52 7.18 -14.26 -14.86
CA TYR A 52 8.57 -14.68 -15.01
C TYR A 52 9.33 -13.84 -16.04
N ASP A 53 8.74 -13.64 -17.23
CA ASP A 53 9.35 -12.89 -18.32
C ASP A 53 9.56 -11.42 -17.93
N GLU A 54 8.58 -10.77 -17.28
CA GLU A 54 8.72 -9.40 -16.81
C GLU A 54 9.77 -9.28 -15.72
N PHE A 55 9.84 -10.25 -14.79
CA PHE A 55 10.87 -10.28 -13.75
C PHE A 55 12.27 -10.39 -14.37
N MET A 56 12.43 -11.27 -15.35
CA MET A 56 13.70 -11.49 -16.04
C MET A 56 14.10 -10.31 -16.91
N LYS A 57 13.17 -9.73 -17.66
CA LYS A 57 13.41 -8.55 -18.49
C LYS A 57 13.93 -7.38 -17.67
N LEU A 58 13.35 -7.13 -16.50
CA LEU A 58 13.84 -6.08 -15.61
C LEU A 58 15.27 -6.37 -15.14
N LYS A 59 15.55 -7.62 -14.78
CA LYS A 59 16.90 -8.04 -14.36
C LYS A 59 17.91 -7.87 -15.49
N GLU A 60 17.54 -8.21 -16.72
CA GLU A 60 18.38 -8.04 -17.91
C GLU A 60 18.69 -6.57 -18.18
N MET A 61 17.68 -5.69 -18.09
CA MET A 61 17.86 -4.23 -18.27
C MET A 61 18.88 -3.63 -17.29
N PHE A 62 18.98 -4.17 -16.07
CA PHE A 62 19.93 -3.73 -15.06
C PHE A 62 21.22 -4.58 -14.99
N GLY A 63 21.37 -5.60 -15.84
CA GLY A 63 22.53 -6.51 -15.81
C GLY A 63 22.61 -7.40 -14.56
N LYS A 64 21.47 -7.71 -13.92
CA LYS A 64 21.38 -8.40 -12.62
C LYS A 64 20.70 -9.77 -12.68
N THR A 65 21.15 -10.61 -13.62
CA THR A 65 20.55 -11.92 -13.91
C THR A 65 21.15 -13.09 -13.12
N THR A 66 22.12 -12.84 -12.23
CA THR A 66 22.80 -13.85 -11.40
C THR A 66 22.43 -13.73 -9.92
N GLY A 67 22.72 -14.77 -9.12
CA GLY A 67 22.44 -14.81 -7.68
C GLY A 67 20.95 -14.98 -7.36
N ASN A 68 20.51 -14.44 -6.22
CA ASN A 68 19.12 -14.55 -5.76
C ASN A 68 18.15 -13.80 -6.68
N ASN A 69 17.22 -14.52 -7.32
CA ASN A 69 16.32 -13.96 -8.32
C ASN A 69 14.99 -13.44 -7.75
N PHE A 70 14.52 -13.99 -6.64
CA PHE A 70 13.23 -13.62 -6.06
C PHE A 70 13.25 -13.71 -4.53
N MET A 71 12.38 -12.96 -3.86
CA MET A 71 11.98 -13.23 -2.48
C MET A 71 10.60 -13.88 -2.47
N HIS A 72 10.36 -14.76 -1.50
CA HIS A 72 9.09 -15.47 -1.34
C HIS A 72 8.67 -15.42 0.12
N TYR A 73 7.56 -14.78 0.41
CA TYR A 73 6.94 -14.74 1.73
C TYR A 73 5.60 -15.48 1.71
N ALA A 74 5.20 -16.01 2.86
CA ALA A 74 3.81 -16.40 3.12
C ALA A 74 3.24 -15.54 4.25
N ILE A 75 2.07 -14.98 4.02
CA ILE A 75 1.24 -14.31 5.03
C ILE A 75 0.10 -15.27 5.37
N SER A 76 0.09 -15.83 6.57
CA SER A 76 -0.90 -16.82 6.99
C SER A 76 -1.82 -16.27 8.08
N PHE A 77 -3.09 -16.62 8.01
CA PHE A 77 -4.14 -16.26 8.98
C PHE A 77 -4.59 -17.53 9.72
N SER A 78 -5.08 -17.41 10.95
CA SER A 78 -5.62 -18.58 11.67
C SER A 78 -7.05 -18.86 11.25
N GLN A 79 -7.47 -20.12 11.30
CA GLN A 79 -8.89 -20.51 11.21
C GLN A 79 -9.82 -19.74 12.17
N GLU A 80 -9.30 -19.30 13.32
CA GLU A 80 -10.08 -18.50 14.27
C GLU A 80 -10.27 -17.04 13.82
N ASP A 81 -9.41 -16.55 12.92
CA ASP A 81 -9.58 -15.23 12.32
C ASP A 81 -10.71 -15.36 11.28
N LYS A 82 -11.89 -14.83 11.59
CA LYS A 82 -13.06 -14.85 10.68
C LYS A 82 -12.87 -13.86 9.54
N ILE A 83 -11.98 -14.19 8.61
CA ILE A 83 -11.56 -13.31 7.52
C ILE A 83 -11.90 -13.91 6.14
N THR A 84 -12.38 -13.05 5.24
CA THR A 84 -12.70 -13.38 3.85
C THR A 84 -11.49 -13.22 2.92
N LYS A 85 -11.59 -13.77 1.71
CA LYS A 85 -10.53 -13.64 0.68
C LYS A 85 -10.28 -12.18 0.28
N ASP A 86 -11.34 -11.39 0.17
CA ASP A 86 -11.25 -9.96 -0.19
C ASP A 86 -10.61 -9.13 0.93
N GLU A 87 -10.86 -9.47 2.19
CA GLU A 87 -10.17 -8.85 3.33
C GLU A 87 -8.69 -9.27 3.38
N VAL A 88 -8.37 -10.53 3.09
CA VAL A 88 -6.96 -10.96 2.96
C VAL A 88 -6.28 -10.18 1.83
N ALA A 89 -6.92 -10.01 0.66
CA ALA A 89 -6.39 -9.19 -0.42
C ALA A 89 -6.15 -7.74 0.03
N SER A 90 -7.11 -7.15 0.73
CA SER A 90 -7.03 -5.78 1.26
C SER A 90 -5.89 -5.61 2.27
N ILE A 91 -5.69 -6.58 3.17
CA ILE A 91 -4.56 -6.61 4.12
C ILE A 91 -3.24 -6.71 3.39
N VAL A 92 -3.14 -7.60 2.40
CA VAL A 92 -1.90 -7.80 1.62
C VAL A 92 -1.57 -6.55 0.81
N ASP A 93 -2.55 -5.93 0.16
CA ASP A 93 -2.36 -4.70 -0.61
C ASP A 93 -1.92 -3.53 0.29
N GLU A 94 -2.55 -3.34 1.46
CA GLU A 94 -2.13 -2.32 2.43
C GLU A 94 -0.70 -2.61 2.95
N PHE A 95 -0.38 -3.87 3.25
CA PHE A 95 0.96 -4.29 3.67
C PHE A 95 2.02 -4.00 2.61
N LEU A 96 1.70 -4.27 1.33
CA LEU A 96 2.57 -4.01 0.18
C LEU A 96 2.74 -2.52 -0.16
N SER A 97 1.92 -1.64 0.42
CA SER A 97 2.07 -0.18 0.29
C SER A 97 3.27 0.38 1.07
N ASP A 98 3.90 -0.43 1.95
CA ASP A 98 5.06 0.00 2.71
C ASP A 98 6.21 0.45 1.78
N LYS A 99 6.88 1.53 2.17
CA LYS A 99 8.00 2.12 1.41
C LYS A 99 9.10 1.11 1.03
N ARG A 100 9.24 0.00 1.79
CA ARG A 100 10.21 -1.07 1.51
C ARG A 100 9.93 -1.78 0.19
N PHE A 101 8.68 -1.85 -0.23
CA PHE A 101 8.26 -2.50 -1.48
C PHE A 101 8.27 -1.55 -2.68
N TYR A 102 8.46 -0.24 -2.47
CA TYR A 102 8.39 0.77 -3.51
C TYR A 102 9.39 0.51 -4.64
N GLY A 103 8.88 0.42 -5.88
CA GLY A 103 9.68 0.17 -7.07
C GLY A 103 10.10 -1.30 -7.24
N TYR A 104 9.58 -2.24 -6.48
CA TYR A 104 9.75 -3.67 -6.78
C TYR A 104 8.56 -4.20 -7.60
N GLN A 105 8.83 -5.23 -8.41
CA GLN A 105 7.78 -6.01 -9.05
C GLN A 105 7.34 -7.12 -8.11
N ILE A 106 6.04 -7.22 -7.84
CA ILE A 106 5.49 -8.12 -6.82
C ILE A 106 4.24 -8.79 -7.37
N MET A 107 4.10 -10.09 -7.16
CA MET A 107 2.83 -10.78 -7.32
C MET A 107 2.47 -11.50 -6.02
N TYR A 108 1.19 -11.73 -5.78
CA TYR A 108 0.77 -12.64 -4.73
C TYR A 108 -0.41 -13.50 -5.17
N GLY A 109 -0.55 -14.66 -4.53
CA GLY A 109 -1.69 -15.55 -4.71
C GLY A 109 -2.25 -15.97 -3.35
N ILE A 110 -3.55 -15.81 -3.17
CA ILE A 110 -4.28 -16.24 -1.97
C ILE A 110 -4.68 -17.70 -2.15
N HIS A 111 -4.30 -18.55 -1.20
CA HIS A 111 -4.52 -19.99 -1.17
C HIS A 111 -5.48 -20.30 -0.02
N ASP A 112 -6.46 -21.15 -0.31
CA ASP A 112 -7.45 -21.72 0.60
C ASP A 112 -7.44 -23.26 0.55
N ASP A 113 -6.41 -23.85 -0.06
CA ASP A 113 -6.24 -25.29 -0.27
C ASP A 113 -5.71 -26.03 0.97
N THR A 114 -5.54 -25.31 2.08
CA THR A 114 -5.14 -25.85 3.38
C THR A 114 -6.04 -25.29 4.47
N ASP A 115 -6.00 -25.92 5.65
CA ASP A 115 -6.70 -25.51 6.86
C ASP A 115 -6.69 -24.01 7.14
N ASN A 116 -5.59 -23.31 6.85
CA ASN A 116 -5.44 -21.87 7.08
C ASN A 116 -5.38 -21.10 5.75
N MET A 117 -6.15 -20.01 5.64
CA MET A 117 -6.04 -19.10 4.51
C MET A 117 -4.69 -18.38 4.55
N HIS A 118 -4.02 -18.30 3.40
CA HIS A 118 -2.71 -17.68 3.33
C HIS A 118 -2.42 -17.07 1.95
N ALA A 119 -1.64 -15.99 1.94
CA ALA A 119 -1.17 -15.35 0.72
C ALA A 119 0.32 -15.62 0.52
N HIS A 120 0.68 -16.18 -0.63
CA HIS A 120 2.06 -16.27 -1.06
C HIS A 120 2.45 -15.00 -1.82
N VAL A 121 3.42 -14.26 -1.32
CA VAL A 121 3.94 -13.02 -1.93
C VAL A 121 5.31 -13.30 -2.55
N LEU A 122 5.44 -13.05 -3.85
CA LEU A 122 6.67 -13.22 -4.62
C LEU A 122 7.18 -11.87 -5.12
N ILE A 123 8.44 -11.55 -4.84
CA ILE A 123 9.05 -10.25 -5.14
C ILE A 123 10.24 -10.45 -6.07
N ASN A 124 10.30 -9.69 -7.17
CA ASN A 124 11.50 -9.59 -7.99
C ASN A 124 12.61 -8.93 -7.16
N THR A 125 13.77 -9.56 -7.03
CA THR A 125 14.87 -8.96 -6.24
C THR A 125 15.42 -7.67 -6.83
N VAL A 126 15.08 -7.23 -8.05
CA VAL A 126 15.62 -6.00 -8.63
C VAL A 126 14.56 -4.90 -8.60
N ASN A 127 14.93 -3.74 -8.07
CA ASN A 127 14.09 -2.55 -8.05
C ASN A 127 14.08 -1.86 -9.42
N MET A 128 12.90 -1.56 -9.96
CA MET A 128 12.73 -0.99 -11.30
C MET A 128 13.16 0.47 -11.43
N ILE A 129 13.30 1.19 -10.32
CA ILE A 129 13.63 2.62 -10.32
C ILE A 129 15.14 2.79 -10.22
N ASN A 130 15.77 2.12 -9.26
CA ASN A 130 17.19 2.33 -8.94
C ASN A 130 18.08 1.13 -9.26
N GLY A 131 17.51 0.03 -9.75
CA GLY A 131 18.24 -1.21 -10.06
C GLY A 131 18.82 -1.94 -8.86
N LYS A 132 18.70 -1.44 -7.62
CA LYS A 132 19.27 -2.08 -6.42
C LYS A 132 18.56 -3.41 -6.14
N LYS A 133 19.31 -4.35 -5.56
CA LYS A 133 18.74 -5.64 -5.16
C LYS A 133 18.03 -5.53 -3.81
N TRP A 134 17.00 -6.34 -3.62
CA TRP A 134 16.34 -6.53 -2.34
C TRP A 134 17.37 -6.86 -1.26
N HIS A 135 17.35 -6.09 -0.19
CA HIS A 135 18.31 -6.19 0.89
C HIS A 135 17.63 -5.81 2.20
N PHE A 136 17.93 -6.57 3.26
CA PHE A 136 17.65 -6.18 4.63
C PHE A 136 18.95 -5.73 5.27
N ASP A 137 18.91 -4.55 5.88
CA ASP A 137 20.04 -4.02 6.64
C ASP A 137 20.24 -4.84 7.92
N ASN A 138 19.13 -5.31 8.52
CA ASN A 138 19.15 -6.22 9.66
C ASN A 138 17.99 -7.22 9.56
N PRO A 139 18.22 -8.45 9.06
CA PRO A 139 17.16 -9.42 8.80
C PRO A 139 16.24 -9.70 9.98
N LYS A 140 16.78 -9.84 11.21
CA LYS A 140 15.95 -10.09 12.41
C LYS A 140 15.03 -8.90 12.71
N ARG A 141 15.58 -7.69 12.69
CA ARG A 141 14.83 -6.47 12.98
C ARG A 141 13.82 -6.14 11.88
N ASP A 142 14.23 -6.28 10.62
CA ASP A 142 13.40 -5.96 9.45
C ASP A 142 12.22 -6.93 9.33
N MET A 143 12.44 -8.22 9.59
CA MET A 143 11.37 -9.23 9.68
C MET A 143 10.41 -8.93 10.82
N LEU A 144 10.92 -8.58 12.01
CA LEU A 144 10.07 -8.17 13.13
C LEU A 144 9.24 -6.93 12.79
N ASP A 145 9.83 -5.93 12.14
CA ASP A 145 9.12 -4.72 11.71
C ASP A 145 8.07 -4.99 10.62
N MET A 146 8.31 -5.97 9.72
CA MET A 146 7.26 -6.44 8.80
C MET A 146 6.12 -7.17 9.54
N GLN A 147 6.46 -8.05 10.49
CA GLN A 147 5.49 -8.79 11.30
C GLN A 147 4.61 -7.85 12.13
N ILE A 148 5.20 -6.81 12.73
CA ILE A 148 4.47 -5.79 13.49
C ILE A 148 3.50 -5.01 12.59
N LYS A 149 3.96 -4.54 11.42
CA LYS A 149 3.09 -3.80 10.48
C LYS A 149 1.94 -4.64 9.98
N LEU A 150 2.20 -5.89 9.59
CA LEU A 150 1.15 -6.83 9.19
C LEU A 150 0.08 -6.95 10.29
N ASN A 151 0.49 -7.10 11.56
CA ASN A 151 -0.45 -7.25 12.66
C ASN A 151 -1.23 -5.97 12.99
N ILE A 152 -0.61 -4.79 12.84
CA ILE A 152 -1.31 -3.50 12.97
C ILE A 152 -2.40 -3.36 11.91
N ILE A 153 -2.12 -3.77 10.67
CA ILE A 153 -3.10 -3.73 9.58
C ILE A 153 -4.22 -4.73 9.85
N ALA A 154 -3.87 -5.98 10.13
CA ALA A 154 -4.83 -7.06 10.32
C ALA A 154 -5.71 -6.87 11.57
N GLN A 155 -5.24 -6.14 12.59
CA GLN A 155 -6.06 -5.76 13.74
C GLN A 155 -7.33 -4.98 13.36
N LYS A 156 -7.29 -4.22 12.26
CA LYS A 156 -8.45 -3.46 11.75
C LYS A 156 -9.56 -4.37 11.21
N TYR A 157 -9.22 -5.63 10.93
CA TYR A 157 -10.10 -6.69 10.41
C TYR A 157 -10.34 -7.75 11.49
N ASP A 158 -10.30 -7.34 12.76
CA ASP A 158 -10.57 -8.19 13.94
C ASP A 158 -9.71 -9.47 14.06
N CYS A 159 -8.57 -9.52 13.38
CA CYS A 159 -7.63 -10.64 13.50
C CYS A 159 -6.93 -10.63 14.86
N LYS A 160 -6.76 -11.81 15.46
CA LYS A 160 -6.04 -11.94 16.74
C LYS A 160 -4.56 -11.63 16.57
N ILE A 161 -3.97 -10.92 17.53
CA ILE A 161 -2.54 -10.57 17.53
C ILE A 161 -1.76 -11.51 18.46
N PRO A 162 -0.59 -12.05 18.06
CA PRO A 162 0.28 -12.80 18.95
C PRO A 162 0.72 -11.98 20.16
N GLU A 163 0.65 -12.54 21.37
CA GLU A 163 1.01 -11.84 22.62
C GLU A 163 2.39 -11.18 22.56
N LYS A 164 3.39 -11.87 21.99
CA LYS A 164 4.74 -11.30 21.80
C LYS A 164 4.71 -10.05 20.92
N ILE A 165 3.92 -10.06 19.83
CA ILE A 165 3.78 -8.93 18.92
C ILE A 165 2.94 -7.83 19.56
N LYS A 166 1.90 -8.19 20.33
CA LYS A 166 1.10 -7.26 21.12
C LYS A 166 1.99 -6.50 22.11
N ALA A 167 2.86 -7.18 22.84
CA ALA A 167 3.84 -6.55 23.73
C ALA A 167 4.81 -5.61 22.98
N TYR A 168 5.25 -5.97 21.76
CA TYR A 168 6.05 -5.06 20.92
C TYR A 168 5.25 -3.86 20.39
N ILE A 169 3.98 -4.05 20.03
CA ILE A 169 3.10 -2.97 19.59
C ILE A 169 2.85 -2.02 20.76
N ASP A 170 2.56 -2.55 21.95
CA ASP A 170 2.37 -1.77 23.17
C ASP A 170 3.65 -1.03 23.53
N ASP A 171 4.82 -1.67 23.46
CA ASP A 171 6.13 -1.04 23.67
C ASP A 171 6.46 0.00 22.59
N ILE A 172 6.10 -0.21 21.32
CA ILE A 172 6.23 0.80 20.25
C ILE A 172 5.25 1.94 20.46
N GLN A 173 4.03 1.71 20.91
CA GLN A 173 3.06 2.76 21.22
C GLN A 173 3.53 3.56 22.43
N VAL A 174 4.09 2.91 23.45
CA VAL A 174 4.74 3.53 24.61
C VAL A 174 6.01 4.28 24.19
N LYS A 175 6.86 3.72 23.32
CA LYS A 175 8.09 4.37 22.82
C LYS A 175 7.81 5.50 21.84
N THR A 176 6.78 5.40 21.00
CA THR A 176 6.31 6.47 20.11
C THR A 176 5.66 7.58 20.92
N ALA A 177 4.92 7.23 21.98
CA ALA A 177 4.44 8.18 22.99
C ALA A 177 5.59 8.82 23.80
N ASN A 178 6.77 8.18 23.87
CA ASN A 178 7.95 8.66 24.61
C ASN A 178 9.14 9.11 23.71
N GLN A 179 9.03 9.09 22.37
CA GLN A 179 10.16 9.31 21.45
C GLN A 179 10.54 10.80 21.37
N LYS A 180 11.75 11.15 21.84
CA LYS A 180 12.27 12.53 21.81
C LYS A 180 12.48 13.00 20.37
N ARG A 181 11.81 14.09 19.97
CA ARG A 181 12.09 14.84 18.73
C ARG A 181 13.55 15.35 18.70
N PRO A 182 14.19 15.45 17.51
CA PRO A 182 15.57 15.90 17.36
C PRO A 182 15.79 17.30 17.93
N LYS A 183 17.01 17.58 18.41
CA LYS A 183 17.42 18.82 19.12
C LYS A 183 17.04 20.11 18.36
N GLN A 184 17.07 20.05 17.03
CA GLN A 184 16.71 21.16 16.14
C GLN A 184 15.19 21.48 16.14
N GLU A 185 14.31 20.47 16.17
CA GLU A 185 12.85 20.71 16.23
C GLU A 185 12.38 21.22 17.61
N LYS A 186 13.09 20.84 18.67
CA LYS A 186 12.86 21.41 20.02
C LYS A 186 13.22 22.89 20.07
N SER A 187 14.33 23.28 19.44
CA SER A 187 14.76 24.67 19.31
C SER A 187 13.74 25.51 18.54
N VAL A 188 13.23 25.00 17.42
CA VAL A 188 12.26 25.72 16.58
C VAL A 188 10.92 25.91 17.31
N TYR A 189 10.40 24.88 17.98
CA TYR A 189 9.17 24.98 18.76
C TYR A 189 9.32 25.91 19.98
N GLU A 190 10.46 25.84 20.68
CA GLU A 190 10.74 26.72 21.83
C GLU A 190 10.93 28.19 21.36
N GLN A 191 11.56 28.43 20.21
CA GLN A 191 11.67 29.76 19.59
C GLN A 191 10.33 30.32 19.08
N GLU A 192 9.46 29.47 18.51
CA GLU A 192 8.13 29.85 18.01
C GLU A 192 7.14 30.16 19.15
N MET A 193 7.31 29.52 20.31
CA MET A 193 6.52 29.80 21.51
C MET A 193 7.02 31.07 22.24
N GLN A 194 8.34 31.29 22.26
CA GLN A 194 8.94 32.52 22.78
C GLN A 194 8.54 33.75 21.93
N SER A 195 8.52 33.64 20.60
CA SER A 195 8.08 34.73 19.71
C SER A 195 6.59 35.08 19.83
N LYS A 196 5.78 34.17 20.41
CA LYS A 196 4.36 34.37 20.73
C LYS A 196 4.11 34.74 22.20
N GLY A 197 5.17 34.95 22.99
CA GLY A 197 5.09 35.39 24.40
C GLY A 197 4.50 34.36 25.39
N LYS A 198 4.40 33.07 25.01
CA LYS A 198 3.76 32.04 25.85
C LYS A 198 4.71 30.87 26.10
N SER A 199 5.06 30.63 27.37
CA SER A 199 5.81 29.44 27.78
C SER A 199 4.91 28.19 27.68
N TRP A 200 5.41 27.10 27.09
CA TRP A 200 4.68 25.82 27.03
C TRP A 200 4.31 25.30 28.43
N LYS A 201 5.07 25.67 29.46
CA LYS A 201 4.75 25.35 30.87
C LYS A 201 3.47 26.08 31.32
N ASN A 202 3.33 27.36 30.97
CA ASN A 202 2.15 28.14 31.34
C ASN A 202 0.92 27.61 30.60
N LEU A 203 1.03 27.31 29.31
CA LEU A 203 -0.07 26.69 28.56
C LEU A 203 -0.48 25.33 29.12
N ALA A 204 0.48 24.50 29.55
CA ALA A 204 0.19 23.24 30.20
C ALA A 204 -0.49 23.45 31.55
N LYS A 205 0.00 24.40 32.35
CA LYS A 205 -0.58 24.79 33.63
C LYS A 205 -2.03 25.25 33.47
N ASP A 206 -2.30 26.23 32.62
CA ASP A 206 -3.62 26.80 32.38
C ASP A 206 -4.64 25.71 31.96
N MET A 207 -4.22 24.81 31.07
CA MET A 207 -5.06 23.72 30.58
C MET A 207 -5.36 22.68 31.67
N VAL A 208 -4.34 22.29 32.44
CA VAL A 208 -4.50 21.31 33.52
C VAL A 208 -5.34 21.90 34.65
N GLU A 209 -5.15 23.17 34.99
CA GLU A 209 -6.00 23.89 35.94
C GLU A 209 -7.45 23.94 35.45
N TYR A 210 -7.68 24.24 34.17
CA TYR A 210 -9.01 24.25 33.60
C TYR A 210 -9.68 22.87 33.69
N ILE A 211 -8.94 21.79 33.40
CA ILE A 211 -9.45 20.42 33.51
C ILE A 211 -9.78 20.11 34.98
N ALA A 212 -8.91 20.47 35.93
CA ALA A 212 -9.16 20.31 37.36
C ALA A 212 -10.39 21.10 37.85
N LYS A 213 -10.61 22.31 37.31
CA LYS A 213 -11.79 23.13 37.62
C LYS A 213 -13.11 22.50 37.15
N ASN A 214 -13.05 21.54 36.24
CA ASN A 214 -14.19 20.83 35.66
C ASN A 214 -14.12 19.31 35.92
N SER A 215 -13.46 18.89 36.99
CA SER A 215 -13.38 17.48 37.41
C SER A 215 -13.86 17.32 38.85
N LEU A 216 -14.48 16.19 39.16
CA LEU A 216 -15.14 15.96 40.46
C LEU A 216 -14.21 15.37 41.53
N ASP A 217 -13.21 14.59 41.11
CA ASP A 217 -12.22 13.97 41.96
C ASP A 217 -10.94 13.69 41.17
N ILE A 218 -9.95 13.04 41.80
CA ILE A 218 -8.67 12.76 41.17
C ILE A 218 -8.80 11.78 40.00
N ASP A 219 -9.72 10.81 40.06
CA ASP A 219 -9.91 9.81 39.01
C ASP A 219 -10.61 10.43 37.80
N ASP A 220 -11.65 11.24 38.03
CA ASP A 220 -12.34 12.03 37.02
C ASP A 220 -11.39 13.04 36.38
N PHE A 221 -10.50 13.65 37.17
CA PHE A 221 -9.44 14.53 36.66
C PHE A 221 -8.45 13.81 35.74
N ILE A 222 -8.02 12.59 36.09
CA ILE A 222 -7.15 11.77 35.23
C ILE A 222 -7.90 11.39 33.94
N ILE A 223 -9.16 10.98 34.05
CA ILE A 223 -10.01 10.60 32.91
C ILE A 223 -10.20 11.80 31.97
N ASN A 224 -10.56 12.97 32.50
CA ASN A 224 -10.79 14.18 31.73
C ASN A 224 -9.50 14.73 31.13
N SER A 225 -8.38 14.64 31.86
CA SER A 225 -7.04 14.95 31.33
C SER A 225 -6.70 14.09 30.12
N LYS A 226 -6.98 12.78 30.21
CA LYS A 226 -6.76 11.83 29.12
C LYS A 226 -7.62 12.14 27.90
N LYS A 227 -8.90 12.48 28.09
CA LYS A 227 -9.80 12.94 27.01
C LYS A 227 -9.27 14.19 26.31
N CYS A 228 -8.59 15.07 27.03
CA CYS A 228 -8.01 16.31 26.51
C CYS A 228 -6.58 16.16 25.97
N GLY A 229 -6.01 14.95 25.95
CA GLY A 229 -4.70 14.66 25.34
C GLY A 229 -3.50 14.72 26.30
N TYR A 230 -3.76 14.73 27.61
CA TYR A 230 -2.75 14.69 28.67
C TYR A 230 -2.84 13.37 29.43
N ASP A 231 -1.73 12.64 29.57
CA ASP A 231 -1.74 11.46 30.45
C ASP A 231 -1.17 11.84 31.80
N ILE A 232 -1.88 11.49 32.87
CA ILE A 232 -1.45 11.69 34.25
C ILE A 232 -1.22 10.32 34.89
N TYR A 233 -0.08 10.14 35.54
CA TYR A 233 0.26 8.90 36.24
C TYR A 233 1.17 9.18 37.43
N LYS A 234 1.17 8.30 38.44
CA LYS A 234 2.12 8.34 39.55
C LYS A 234 3.46 7.70 39.17
N ASN A 235 4.57 8.39 39.44
CA ASN A 235 5.91 7.80 39.26
C ASN A 235 6.29 6.89 40.46
N LYS A 236 7.53 6.40 40.47
CA LYS A 236 8.05 5.55 41.55
C LYS A 236 8.14 6.26 42.91
N ASP A 237 8.14 7.59 42.89
CA ASP A 237 8.25 8.46 44.07
C ASP A 237 6.87 8.97 44.53
N ASP A 238 5.79 8.35 44.05
CA ASP A 238 4.38 8.73 44.29
C ASP A 238 3.97 10.14 43.81
N GLU A 239 4.80 10.78 42.98
CA GLU A 239 4.47 12.07 42.37
C GLU A 239 3.61 11.90 41.12
N TYR A 240 2.58 12.74 40.99
CA TYR A 240 1.78 12.83 39.78
C TYR A 240 2.53 13.55 38.66
N ILE A 241 2.77 12.82 37.58
CA ILE A 241 3.45 13.27 36.37
C ILE A 241 2.44 13.45 35.24
N ILE A 242 2.45 14.62 34.63
CA ILE A 242 1.73 14.90 33.39
C ILE A 242 2.64 14.65 32.19
N THR A 243 2.13 13.89 31.23
CA THR A 243 2.73 13.71 29.91
C THR A 243 1.99 14.56 28.89
N ILE A 244 2.70 15.51 28.28
CA ILE A 244 2.19 16.33 27.19
C ILE A 244 2.65 15.71 25.88
N LYS A 245 1.85 14.76 25.37
CA LYS A 245 2.16 13.96 24.17
C LYS A 245 2.57 14.84 22.96
N LYS A 246 1.88 15.96 22.74
CA LYS A 246 2.12 16.88 21.60
C LYS A 246 3.57 17.40 21.51
N ILE A 247 4.22 17.63 22.64
CA ILE A 247 5.58 18.20 22.72
C ILE A 247 6.59 17.25 23.35
N ASN A 248 6.16 16.03 23.70
CA ASN A 248 6.93 15.02 24.41
C ASN A 248 7.72 15.59 25.60
N LYS A 249 7.00 16.29 26.48
CA LYS A 249 7.52 16.77 27.77
C LYS A 249 6.75 16.10 28.89
N LYS A 250 7.47 15.83 29.98
CA LYS A 250 6.92 15.34 31.25
C LYS A 250 7.26 16.35 32.32
N ILE A 251 6.30 16.63 33.20
CA ILE A 251 6.47 17.55 34.31
C ILE A 251 5.58 17.09 35.46
N SER A 252 6.06 17.19 36.70
CA SER A 252 5.22 16.93 37.86
C SER A 252 4.22 18.06 38.05
N LEU A 253 3.05 17.74 38.62
CA LEU A 253 2.05 18.74 38.99
C LEU A 253 2.66 19.83 39.90
N THR A 254 3.49 19.43 40.86
CA THR A 254 4.24 20.34 41.74
C THR A 254 5.10 21.34 40.96
N LYS A 255 5.77 20.90 39.88
CA LYS A 255 6.59 21.77 39.01
C LYS A 255 5.76 22.68 38.08
N LEU A 256 4.45 22.43 37.96
CA LEU A 256 3.48 23.36 37.38
C LEU A 256 2.83 24.26 38.43
N SER A 257 3.28 24.20 39.69
CA SER A 257 2.66 24.91 40.82
C SER A 257 1.21 24.49 41.05
N LEU A 258 0.91 23.20 40.88
CA LEU A 258 -0.37 22.58 41.23
C LEU A 258 -0.09 21.58 42.36
N SER A 259 -0.44 21.94 43.60
CA SER A 259 -0.32 21.00 44.72
C SER A 259 -1.50 20.04 44.75
N ILE A 260 -1.27 18.83 45.28
CA ILE A 260 -2.34 17.83 45.44
C ILE A 260 -3.40 18.33 46.43
N ASP A 261 -2.98 19.01 47.50
CA ASP A 261 -3.88 19.56 48.50
C ASP A 261 -4.81 20.64 47.91
N GLU A 262 -4.31 21.49 47.01
CA GLU A 262 -5.14 22.48 46.31
C GLU A 262 -6.12 21.83 45.33
N LEU A 263 -5.71 20.76 44.64
CA LEU A 263 -6.58 20.00 43.76
C LEU A 263 -7.69 19.32 44.54
N GLN A 264 -7.38 18.71 45.69
CA GLN A 264 -8.37 18.10 46.58
C GLN A 264 -9.40 19.11 47.06
N LYS A 265 -8.96 20.28 47.56
CA LYS A 265 -9.85 21.38 47.94
C LYS A 265 -10.73 21.85 46.77
N ARG A 266 -10.17 21.87 45.55
CA ARG A 266 -10.93 22.24 44.36
C ARG A 266 -11.99 21.19 44.01
N PHE A 267 -11.68 19.91 44.12
CA PHE A 267 -12.59 18.82 43.87
C PHE A 267 -13.74 18.79 44.89
N GLU A 268 -13.44 18.98 46.17
CA GLU A 268 -14.43 19.16 47.23
C GLU A 268 -15.40 20.31 46.90
N TYR A 269 -14.87 21.46 46.48
CA TYR A 269 -15.69 22.59 46.04
C TYR A 269 -16.56 22.23 44.81
N ASN A 270 -15.99 21.58 43.80
CA ASN A 270 -16.72 21.19 42.59
C ASN A 270 -17.85 20.19 42.90
N MET A 271 -17.64 19.28 43.87
CA MET A 271 -18.66 18.31 44.28
C MET A 271 -19.86 18.97 44.96
N VAL A 272 -19.60 19.97 45.81
CA VAL A 272 -20.63 20.65 46.63
C VAL A 272 -21.34 21.75 45.86
N SER A 273 -20.59 22.57 45.12
CA SER A 273 -21.07 23.84 44.56
C SER A 273 -20.93 23.93 43.04
N GLY A 274 -20.40 22.89 42.39
CA GLY A 274 -20.16 22.88 40.95
C GLY A 274 -21.38 22.49 40.12
N ASP A 275 -21.59 23.20 39.01
CA ASP A 275 -22.54 22.78 37.97
C ASP A 275 -21.96 21.60 37.17
N LYS A 276 -22.44 20.40 37.49
CA LYS A 276 -21.93 19.13 36.93
C LYS A 276 -22.22 19.00 35.43
N GLU A 277 -23.34 19.55 34.94
CA GLU A 277 -23.67 19.49 33.52
C GLU A 277 -22.76 20.42 32.73
N LEU A 278 -22.58 21.66 33.20
CA LEU A 278 -21.70 22.63 32.56
C LEU A 278 -20.23 22.13 32.56
N MET A 279 -19.77 21.52 33.65
CA MET A 279 -18.42 20.94 33.72
C MET A 279 -18.22 19.82 32.71
N LYS A 280 -19.20 18.91 32.58
CA LYS A 280 -19.18 17.84 31.59
C LYS A 280 -19.17 18.39 30.16
N GLU A 281 -19.96 19.42 29.89
CA GLU A 281 -19.99 20.08 28.58
C GLU A 281 -18.65 20.75 28.25
N ASN A 282 -18.05 21.45 29.22
CA ASN A 282 -16.75 22.09 29.09
C ASN A 282 -15.66 21.08 28.71
N ILE A 283 -15.60 19.93 29.40
CA ILE A 283 -14.65 18.86 29.07
C ILE A 283 -14.92 18.28 27.67
N GLN A 284 -16.19 18.06 27.32
CA GLN A 284 -16.55 17.52 26.01
C GLN A 284 -16.19 18.46 24.85
N ARG A 285 -16.39 19.77 25.01
CA ARG A 285 -15.94 20.80 24.05
C ARG A 285 -14.43 20.79 23.92
N LEU A 286 -13.71 20.71 25.04
CA LEU A 286 -12.24 20.68 25.06
C LEU A 286 -11.67 19.42 24.41
N SER A 287 -12.26 18.25 24.67
CA SER A 287 -11.81 16.97 24.08
C SER A 287 -12.04 16.90 22.56
N LYS A 288 -13.15 17.47 22.07
CA LYS A 288 -13.43 17.53 20.62
C LYS A 288 -12.36 18.33 19.87
N LYS A 289 -11.93 19.46 20.43
CA LYS A 289 -10.84 20.28 19.87
C LYS A 289 -9.52 19.50 19.78
N THR A 290 -9.22 18.63 20.75
CA THR A 290 -8.04 17.76 20.72
C THR A 290 -8.13 16.63 19.68
N SER A 291 -9.31 16.00 19.53
CA SER A 291 -9.55 14.94 18.54
C SER A 291 -9.45 15.44 17.10
N LEU A 292 -10.02 16.62 16.84
CA LEU A 292 -9.96 17.29 15.54
C LEU A 292 -8.51 17.54 15.09
N ASN A 293 -7.68 18.09 15.97
CA ASN A 293 -6.27 18.35 15.68
C ASN A 293 -5.50 17.07 15.32
N LYS A 294 -5.86 15.93 15.93
CA LYS A 294 -5.25 14.64 15.62
C LYS A 294 -5.65 14.12 14.24
N LYS A 295 -6.94 14.17 13.88
CA LYS A 295 -7.39 13.83 12.51
C LYS A 295 -6.76 14.73 11.46
N LEU A 296 -6.61 16.00 11.78
CA LEU A 296 -5.97 16.95 10.89
C LEU A 296 -4.46 16.71 10.76
N ASP A 297 -3.78 16.31 11.83
CA ASP A 297 -2.39 15.87 11.79
C ASP A 297 -2.23 14.59 10.94
N ASP A 298 -3.18 13.64 11.01
CA ASP A 298 -3.19 12.43 10.17
C ASP A 298 -3.42 12.77 8.69
N ILE A 299 -4.33 13.70 8.40
CA ILE A 299 -4.56 14.26 7.05
C ILE A 299 -3.30 14.98 6.54
N ASN A 300 -2.68 15.81 7.39
CA ASN A 300 -1.43 16.52 7.07
C ASN A 300 -0.26 15.56 6.90
N GLN A 301 -0.24 14.42 7.59
CA GLN A 301 0.78 13.40 7.45
C GLN A 301 0.58 12.58 6.17
N LYS A 302 -0.67 12.29 5.78
CA LYS A 302 -1.02 11.77 4.45
C LYS A 302 -0.60 12.77 3.37
N ALA A 303 -0.90 14.06 3.53
CA ALA A 303 -0.46 15.14 2.63
C ALA A 303 1.07 15.24 2.54
N LYS A 304 1.81 15.12 3.65
CA LYS A 304 3.28 15.07 3.68
C LYS A 304 3.87 13.80 3.06
N SER A 305 3.16 12.67 3.14
CA SER A 305 3.49 11.45 2.40
C SER A 305 3.40 11.71 0.88
N TYR A 306 2.34 12.40 0.44
CA TYR A 306 2.22 12.89 -0.93
C TYR A 306 3.29 13.97 -1.28
N GLU A 307 3.69 14.81 -0.33
CA GLU A 307 4.76 15.81 -0.48
C GLU A 307 6.17 15.19 -0.52
N LYS A 308 6.35 14.01 0.09
CA LYS A 308 7.58 13.22 -0.03
C LYS A 308 7.64 12.48 -1.37
N ALA A 309 6.49 12.07 -1.90
CA ALA A 309 6.33 11.63 -3.29
C ALA A 309 6.49 12.80 -4.30
N TYR A 310 6.16 14.03 -3.91
CA TYR A 310 6.42 15.25 -4.70
C TYR A 310 7.92 15.52 -4.91
N LYS A 311 8.79 15.07 -3.98
CA LYS A 311 10.25 15.10 -4.14
C LYS A 311 10.82 13.98 -5.01
N SER A 312 10.04 12.94 -5.37
CA SER A 312 10.49 11.87 -6.25
C SER A 312 10.18 12.18 -7.72
N GLN A 313 11.08 12.89 -8.40
CA GLN A 313 11.36 12.96 -9.86
C GLN A 313 10.24 12.87 -10.95
N ASP A 314 8.93 12.86 -10.63
CA ASP A 314 7.84 12.86 -11.63
C ASP A 314 7.44 14.31 -11.99
N LYS A 315 8.03 14.80 -13.09
CA LYS A 315 7.79 16.18 -13.58
C LYS A 315 6.36 16.45 -14.04
N ASN A 316 5.56 15.43 -14.41
CA ASN A 316 4.14 15.63 -14.75
C ASN A 316 3.32 16.04 -13.53
N ARG A 317 3.59 15.35 -12.42
CA ARG A 317 2.91 15.57 -11.15
C ARG A 317 3.32 16.93 -10.55
N GLN A 318 4.60 17.30 -10.65
CA GLN A 318 5.10 18.61 -10.18
C GLN A 318 4.52 19.80 -10.93
N LEU A 319 4.39 19.72 -12.27
CA LEU A 319 3.79 20.80 -13.06
C LEU A 319 2.30 20.99 -12.72
N TYR A 320 1.62 19.90 -12.38
CA TYR A 320 0.18 19.86 -12.10
C TYR A 320 -0.20 20.38 -10.70
N TYR A 321 0.51 19.98 -9.64
CA TYR A 321 0.23 20.47 -8.29
C TYR A 321 0.81 21.86 -8.00
N LYS A 322 1.71 22.38 -8.86
CA LYS A 322 2.29 23.73 -8.74
C LYS A 322 1.23 24.82 -8.87
N ASP A 323 0.31 24.69 -9.82
CA ASP A 323 -0.73 25.69 -10.05
C ASP A 323 -1.75 25.72 -8.90
N LEU A 324 -2.17 24.55 -8.42
CA LEU A 324 -3.03 24.43 -7.22
C LEU A 324 -2.35 24.99 -5.97
N ALA A 325 -1.07 24.66 -5.74
CA ALA A 325 -0.32 25.17 -4.60
C ALA A 325 -0.12 26.69 -4.65
N ASN A 326 0.07 27.26 -5.84
CA ASN A 326 0.18 28.71 -6.02
C ASN A 326 -1.16 29.41 -5.82
N ASP A 327 -2.25 28.83 -6.33
CA ASP A 327 -3.62 29.33 -6.09
C ASP A 327 -3.95 29.33 -4.59
N LEU A 328 -3.67 28.23 -3.89
CA LEU A 328 -3.84 28.13 -2.44
C LEU A 328 -3.01 29.16 -1.68
N LYS A 329 -1.73 29.33 -2.02
CA LYS A 329 -0.86 30.35 -1.40
C LYS A 329 -1.31 31.78 -1.66
N LYS A 330 -1.87 32.06 -2.84
CA LYS A 330 -2.47 33.37 -3.14
C LYS A 330 -3.74 33.57 -2.32
N TYR A 331 -4.62 32.57 -2.32
CA TYR A 331 -5.88 32.59 -1.60
C TYR A 331 -5.71 32.80 -0.09
N ILE A 332 -4.79 32.09 0.55
CA ILE A 332 -4.48 32.25 1.99
C ILE A 332 -3.92 33.65 2.29
N ARG A 333 -3.13 34.25 1.38
CA ARG A 333 -2.63 35.62 1.55
C ARG A 333 -3.75 36.65 1.48
N GLU A 334 -4.74 36.45 0.61
CA GLU A 334 -5.89 37.33 0.42
C GLU A 334 -6.93 37.20 1.55
N HIS A 335 -6.97 36.04 2.22
CA HIS A 335 -7.94 35.71 3.26
C HIS A 335 -7.25 35.56 4.63
N SER A 336 -6.80 36.69 5.18
CA SER A 336 -5.98 36.75 6.41
C SER A 336 -6.69 36.23 7.68
N HIS A 337 -8.01 35.99 7.63
CA HIS A 337 -8.76 35.35 8.70
C HIS A 337 -8.47 33.85 8.85
N LEU A 338 -7.99 33.19 7.78
CA LEU A 338 -7.61 31.78 7.77
C LEU A 338 -6.24 31.59 8.43
N LYS A 339 -6.23 31.48 9.76
CA LYS A 339 -5.00 31.42 10.57
C LYS A 339 -4.74 30.04 11.17
N GLU A 340 -5.79 29.24 11.33
CA GLU A 340 -5.69 27.92 11.94
C GLU A 340 -5.23 26.89 10.89
N LYS A 341 -4.37 25.96 11.32
CA LYS A 341 -3.82 24.93 10.41
C LYS A 341 -4.92 24.00 9.90
N GLU A 342 -5.94 23.82 10.72
CA GLU A 342 -7.14 23.05 10.52
C GLU A 342 -7.96 23.58 9.34
N GLU A 343 -8.22 24.88 9.33
CA GLU A 343 -8.96 25.57 8.27
C GLU A 343 -8.20 25.50 6.94
N ILE A 344 -6.88 25.70 6.97
CA ILE A 344 -6.03 25.67 5.77
C ILE A 344 -5.98 24.26 5.15
N ALA A 345 -5.89 23.22 5.97
CA ALA A 345 -5.88 21.84 5.49
C ALA A 345 -7.23 21.44 4.90
N LEU A 346 -8.33 21.81 5.55
CA LEU A 346 -9.69 21.61 5.04
C LEU A 346 -9.93 22.35 3.73
N LEU A 347 -9.58 23.64 3.67
CA LEU A 347 -9.64 24.45 2.45
C LEU A 347 -8.89 23.78 1.30
N SER A 348 -7.70 23.24 1.57
CA SER A 348 -6.88 22.59 0.55
C SER A 348 -7.55 21.33 -0.01
N LEU A 349 -8.16 20.51 0.85
CA LEU A 349 -8.89 19.31 0.43
C LEU A 349 -10.17 19.64 -0.35
N ILE A 350 -10.93 20.64 0.11
CA ILE A 350 -12.16 21.08 -0.54
C ILE A 350 -11.82 21.62 -1.93
N LYS A 351 -10.87 22.54 -2.04
CA LYS A 351 -10.44 23.10 -3.34
C LYS A 351 -9.87 22.03 -4.25
N TYR A 352 -9.06 21.10 -3.74
CA TYR A 352 -8.61 19.97 -4.53
C TYR A 352 -9.77 19.13 -5.05
N SER A 353 -10.73 18.77 -4.19
CA SER A 353 -11.88 17.94 -4.58
C SER A 353 -12.72 18.65 -5.64
N LEU A 354 -13.06 19.92 -5.44
CA LEU A 354 -13.81 20.72 -6.40
C LEU A 354 -13.05 20.91 -7.71
N ASN A 355 -11.74 21.18 -7.69
CA ASN A 355 -10.96 21.30 -8.93
C ASN A 355 -10.71 19.94 -9.61
N SER A 356 -11.02 18.82 -8.94
CA SER A 356 -10.75 17.47 -9.42
C SER A 356 -11.92 16.68 -9.95
N HIS A 357 -13.13 17.18 -9.75
CA HIS A 357 -14.36 16.54 -10.19
C HIS A 357 -15.21 17.52 -10.97
N LYS A 358 -16.13 17.01 -11.80
CA LYS A 358 -16.92 17.88 -12.69
C LYS A 358 -18.25 18.29 -12.09
N THR A 359 -18.80 17.46 -11.22
CA THR A 359 -20.01 17.79 -10.47
C THR A 359 -19.69 17.97 -9.00
N LEU A 360 -20.50 18.80 -8.34
CA LEU A 360 -20.46 18.89 -6.89
C LEU A 360 -20.66 17.52 -6.24
N GLY A 361 -21.60 16.70 -6.74
CA GLY A 361 -21.87 15.36 -6.21
C GLY A 361 -20.65 14.43 -6.20
N GLU A 362 -19.88 14.40 -7.29
CA GLU A 362 -18.63 13.64 -7.38
C GLU A 362 -17.58 14.14 -6.37
N ALA A 363 -17.41 15.47 -6.27
CA ALA A 363 -16.48 16.07 -5.33
C ALA A 363 -16.85 15.77 -3.87
N LEU A 364 -18.14 15.80 -3.54
CA LEU A 364 -18.63 15.50 -2.20
C LEU A 364 -18.51 14.01 -1.87
N SER A 365 -18.78 13.12 -2.83
CA SER A 365 -18.58 11.67 -2.65
C SER A 365 -17.13 11.31 -2.37
N TYR A 366 -16.18 11.99 -3.05
CA TYR A 366 -14.76 11.84 -2.75
C TYR A 366 -14.41 12.29 -1.32
N LEU A 367 -14.95 13.42 -0.87
CA LEU A 367 -14.73 13.94 0.49
C LEU A 367 -15.35 13.05 1.55
N ASP A 368 -16.53 12.49 1.29
CA ASP A 368 -17.20 11.52 2.17
C ASP A 368 -16.35 10.25 2.33
N GLY A 369 -15.74 9.75 1.26
CA GLY A 369 -14.76 8.66 1.31
C GLY A 369 -13.51 8.96 2.15
N LEU A 370 -13.21 10.23 2.42
CA LEU A 370 -12.16 10.67 3.34
C LEU A 370 -12.65 10.88 4.78
N GLY A 371 -13.93 10.61 5.05
CA GLY A 371 -14.59 10.81 6.34
C GLY A 371 -15.02 12.25 6.61
N ILE A 372 -15.19 13.05 5.56
CA ILE A 372 -15.68 14.44 5.63
C ILE A 372 -17.13 14.44 5.21
N LYS A 373 -18.04 14.53 6.17
CA LYS A 373 -19.48 14.56 5.90
C LYS A 373 -19.86 15.92 5.33
N THR A 374 -20.89 15.94 4.49
CA THR A 374 -21.32 17.18 3.82
C THR A 374 -22.81 17.38 3.98
N GLU A 375 -23.22 18.58 4.35
CA GLU A 375 -24.61 19.02 4.44
C GLU A 375 -24.78 20.14 3.39
N ILE A 376 -25.63 19.89 2.38
CA ILE A 376 -25.90 20.86 1.32
C ILE A 376 -27.17 21.63 1.68
N ASN A 377 -27.11 22.95 1.66
CA ASN A 377 -28.33 23.75 1.65
C ASN A 377 -28.95 23.69 0.25
N THR A 378 -30.08 23.02 0.10
CA THR A 378 -30.76 22.86 -1.20
C THR A 378 -31.19 24.19 -1.83
N ASN A 379 -31.25 25.27 -1.04
CA ASN A 379 -31.62 26.62 -1.50
C ASN A 379 -30.40 27.50 -1.84
N ASP A 380 -29.18 27.08 -1.49
CA ASP A 380 -27.93 27.79 -1.82
C ASP A 380 -26.79 26.77 -1.98
N ILE A 381 -26.54 26.36 -3.22
CA ILE A 381 -25.51 25.38 -3.55
C ILE A 381 -24.10 25.85 -3.20
N ASN A 382 -23.88 27.17 -3.06
CA ASN A 382 -22.60 27.74 -2.62
C ASN A 382 -22.45 27.75 -1.09
N ASN A 383 -23.43 27.25 -0.35
CA ASN A 383 -23.37 27.09 1.11
C ASN A 383 -23.41 25.60 1.49
N VAL A 384 -22.28 24.93 1.29
CA VAL A 384 -22.04 23.56 1.72
C VAL A 384 -21.31 23.60 3.05
N ILE A 385 -21.84 22.86 4.03
CA ILE A 385 -21.21 22.66 5.33
C ILE A 385 -20.43 21.34 5.29
N PHE A 386 -19.15 21.41 5.57
CA PHE A 386 -18.27 20.26 5.73
C PHE A 386 -18.10 19.97 7.22
N ASP A 387 -18.40 18.75 7.63
CA ASP A 387 -18.27 18.27 9.00
C ASP A 387 -17.17 17.20 9.08
N ILE A 388 -16.13 17.51 9.86
CA ILE A 388 -15.14 16.54 10.31
C ILE A 388 -15.27 16.41 11.83
N ASP A 389 -15.85 15.31 12.30
CA ASP A 389 -15.99 14.99 13.74
C ASP A 389 -16.59 16.12 14.60
N GLY A 390 -17.61 16.79 14.08
CA GLY A 390 -18.31 17.89 14.73
C GLY A 390 -17.64 19.25 14.56
N TYR A 391 -16.52 19.34 13.84
CA TYR A 391 -15.99 20.60 13.35
C TYR A 391 -16.64 20.92 12.01
N LYS A 392 -17.55 21.89 12.05
CA LYS A 392 -18.31 22.35 10.89
C LYS A 392 -17.66 23.59 10.30
N ILE A 393 -17.38 23.56 9.00
CA ILE A 393 -16.91 24.72 8.25
C ILE A 393 -17.72 24.85 6.96
N SER A 394 -18.14 26.05 6.62
CA SER A 394 -18.92 26.27 5.39
C SER A 394 -18.06 26.85 4.28
N THR A 395 -18.44 26.57 3.03
CA THR A 395 -17.92 27.29 1.86
C THR A 395 -18.09 28.80 1.97
N SER A 396 -19.19 29.30 2.57
CA SER A 396 -19.42 30.73 2.78
C SER A 396 -18.42 31.37 3.75
N TYR A 397 -17.99 30.64 4.79
CA TYR A 397 -16.92 31.07 5.69
C TYR A 397 -15.56 31.05 5.00
N LEU A 398 -15.29 29.98 4.25
CA LEU A 398 -14.08 29.81 3.47
C LEU A 398 -13.99 30.74 2.26
N LYS A 399 -15.10 31.42 1.90
CA LYS A 399 -15.26 32.25 0.69
C LYS A 399 -15.06 31.48 -0.62
N ILE A 400 -15.37 30.18 -0.60
CA ILE A 400 -15.27 29.31 -1.76
C ILE A 400 -16.52 29.47 -2.62
N ASP A 401 -16.31 29.84 -3.87
CA ASP A 401 -17.31 29.74 -4.93
C ASP A 401 -17.20 28.35 -5.56
N ILE A 402 -18.22 27.52 -5.36
CA ILE A 402 -18.20 26.11 -5.78
C ILE A 402 -18.17 26.01 -7.31
N GLU A 403 -18.98 26.80 -8.00
CA GLU A 403 -19.05 26.76 -9.46
C GLU A 403 -17.73 27.21 -10.08
N ASN A 404 -17.12 28.28 -9.55
CA ASN A 404 -15.83 28.75 -10.00
C ASN A 404 -14.72 27.70 -9.76
N GLU A 405 -14.68 27.07 -8.58
CA GLU A 405 -13.68 26.03 -8.27
C GLU A 405 -13.89 24.78 -9.13
N LEU A 406 -15.12 24.32 -9.38
CA LEU A 406 -15.42 23.20 -10.30
C LEU A 406 -14.94 23.50 -11.73
N ASN A 407 -14.99 24.76 -12.14
CA ASN A 407 -14.54 25.20 -13.46
C ASN A 407 -13.01 25.41 -13.58
N LYS A 408 -12.23 25.22 -12.50
CA LYS A 408 -10.76 25.36 -12.58
C LYS A 408 -10.09 24.19 -13.30
N SER A 409 -9.24 24.54 -14.26
CA SER A 409 -8.60 23.64 -15.25
C SER A 409 -7.52 22.67 -14.73
N VAL A 410 -7.46 22.38 -13.43
CA VAL A 410 -6.29 21.70 -12.86
C VAL A 410 -6.36 20.21 -13.14
N SER A 411 -7.50 19.52 -12.95
CA SER A 411 -7.48 18.05 -12.81
C SER A 411 -7.52 17.16 -14.05
N TRP A 412 -8.36 17.52 -15.01
CA TRP A 412 -8.57 16.74 -16.24
C TRP A 412 -7.26 16.43 -16.99
N LYS A 413 -6.23 17.27 -16.80
CA LYS A 413 -4.91 17.14 -17.41
C LYS A 413 -4.16 15.86 -16.98
N TYR A 414 -4.24 15.49 -15.71
CA TYR A 414 -3.53 14.32 -15.16
C TYR A 414 -4.33 13.03 -15.36
N GLU A 415 -5.65 13.11 -15.21
CA GLU A 415 -6.55 12.00 -15.52
C GLU A 415 -6.41 11.57 -16.98
N MET A 416 -6.45 12.53 -17.91
CA MET A 416 -6.23 12.27 -19.34
C MET A 416 -4.87 11.60 -19.60
N TYR A 417 -3.82 12.03 -18.90
CA TYR A 417 -2.50 11.39 -19.01
C TYR A 417 -2.54 9.90 -18.60
N GLN A 418 -3.21 9.56 -17.50
CA GLN A 418 -3.32 8.18 -17.03
C GLN A 418 -4.09 7.30 -18.02
N ASN A 419 -5.24 7.80 -18.49
CA ASN A 419 -6.10 7.07 -19.43
C ASN A 419 -5.38 6.81 -20.76
N ILE A 420 -4.61 7.78 -21.26
CA ILE A 420 -3.77 7.64 -22.46
C ILE A 420 -2.70 6.57 -22.26
N LYS A 421 -1.99 6.61 -21.12
CA LYS A 421 -0.93 5.63 -20.83
C LYS A 421 -1.47 4.21 -20.72
N GLN A 422 -2.61 4.03 -20.07
CA GLN A 422 -3.26 2.74 -19.93
C GLN A 422 -3.73 2.18 -21.27
N SER A 423 -4.35 3.03 -22.10
CA SER A 423 -4.81 2.65 -23.44
C SER A 423 -3.64 2.27 -24.34
N LEU A 424 -2.53 3.01 -24.27
CA LEU A 424 -1.32 2.76 -25.08
C LEU A 424 -0.66 1.42 -24.74
N TYR A 425 -0.73 1.02 -23.46
CA TYR A 425 -0.16 -0.26 -23.02
C TYR A 425 -0.89 -1.47 -23.61
N LYS A 426 -2.19 -1.36 -23.89
CA LYS A 426 -3.01 -2.47 -24.38
C LYS A 426 -3.06 -2.57 -25.90
N ALA A 427 -3.08 -1.44 -26.59
CA ALA A 427 -3.33 -1.40 -28.02
C ALA A 427 -2.14 -1.90 -28.85
N THR A 428 -2.43 -2.64 -29.92
CA THR A 428 -1.43 -3.15 -30.88
C THR A 428 -1.34 -2.36 -32.18
N ASN A 429 -2.25 -1.41 -32.36
CA ASN A 429 -2.33 -0.51 -33.50
C ASN A 429 -3.11 0.76 -33.12
N LYS A 430 -3.20 1.71 -34.06
CA LYS A 430 -3.84 3.01 -33.85
C LYS A 430 -5.36 2.90 -33.62
N GLU A 431 -6.03 2.00 -34.33
CA GLU A 431 -7.49 1.83 -34.25
C GLU A 431 -7.90 1.27 -32.88
N GLU A 432 -7.21 0.22 -32.42
CA GLU A 432 -7.41 -0.34 -31.07
C GLU A 432 -7.10 0.69 -29.98
N PHE A 433 -6.10 1.53 -30.19
CA PHE A 433 -5.77 2.60 -29.25
C PHE A 433 -6.90 3.63 -29.16
N GLU A 434 -7.48 4.00 -30.30
CA GLU A 434 -8.65 4.88 -30.33
C GLU A 434 -9.86 4.24 -29.63
N ASP A 435 -10.08 2.94 -29.81
CA ASP A 435 -11.18 2.24 -29.17
C ASP A 435 -11.00 2.09 -27.65
N GLU A 436 -9.78 1.85 -27.15
CA GLU A 436 -9.51 1.91 -25.70
C GLU A 436 -9.74 3.31 -25.15
N LEU A 437 -9.34 4.37 -25.87
CA LEU A 437 -9.58 5.75 -25.47
C LEU A 437 -11.07 6.11 -25.42
N LYS A 438 -11.87 5.62 -26.37
CA LYS A 438 -13.33 5.81 -26.38
C LYS A 438 -13.99 5.27 -25.11
N LYS A 439 -13.47 4.19 -24.50
CA LYS A 439 -13.98 3.65 -23.22
C LYS A 439 -13.85 4.66 -22.07
N PHE A 440 -12.85 5.52 -22.12
CA PHE A 440 -12.66 6.63 -21.17
C PHE A 440 -13.35 7.91 -21.62
N GLY A 441 -14.12 7.86 -22.71
CA GLY A 441 -14.73 9.03 -23.34
C GLY A 441 -13.69 10.01 -23.91
N ILE A 442 -12.52 9.53 -24.34
CA ILE A 442 -11.47 10.38 -24.94
C ILE A 442 -11.50 10.22 -26.45
N LYS A 443 -11.77 11.32 -27.16
CA LYS A 443 -11.64 11.43 -28.61
C LYS A 443 -10.21 11.77 -28.99
N MET A 444 -9.69 11.10 -30.00
CA MET A 444 -8.33 11.30 -30.50
C MET A 444 -8.37 11.91 -31.90
N THR A 445 -7.61 12.99 -32.11
CA THR A 445 -7.31 13.54 -33.43
C THR A 445 -5.85 13.29 -33.77
N TRP A 446 -5.61 12.33 -34.65
CA TRP A 446 -4.27 11.97 -35.14
C TRP A 446 -4.24 11.97 -36.67
N THR A 447 -3.77 13.07 -37.25
CA THR A 447 -3.62 13.27 -38.72
C THR A 447 -2.14 13.33 -39.11
N GLN A 448 -1.78 13.06 -40.37
CA GLN A 448 -0.39 13.15 -40.83
C GLN A 448 0.10 14.61 -40.95
N GLU A 449 -0.79 15.52 -41.33
CA GLU A 449 -0.52 16.96 -41.53
C GLU A 449 -0.13 17.71 -40.25
N ARG A 450 -0.44 17.17 -39.07
CA ARG A 450 -0.19 17.83 -37.78
C ARG A 450 0.96 17.17 -37.04
N ALA A 451 1.90 17.94 -36.50
CA ALA A 451 3.02 17.40 -35.72
C ALA A 451 2.58 16.65 -34.44
N TYR A 452 1.41 16.97 -33.90
CA TYR A 452 0.96 16.51 -32.59
C TYR A 452 -0.40 15.83 -32.65
N ILE A 453 -0.57 14.81 -31.80
CA ILE A 453 -1.86 14.16 -31.55
C ILE A 453 -2.61 15.04 -30.55
N THR A 454 -3.88 15.32 -30.83
CA THR A 454 -4.75 16.03 -29.89
C THR A 454 -5.75 15.06 -29.28
N PHE A 455 -5.81 15.03 -27.96
CA PHE A 455 -6.81 14.28 -27.20
C PHE A 455 -7.85 15.25 -26.66
N GLU A 456 -9.10 14.87 -26.72
CA GLU A 456 -10.25 15.61 -26.23
C GLU A 456 -11.05 14.69 -25.33
N ASP A 457 -11.27 15.04 -24.06
CA ASP A 457 -12.15 14.24 -23.21
C ASP A 457 -13.63 14.47 -23.58
N LYS A 458 -14.55 13.68 -23.02
CA LYS A 458 -16.02 13.86 -23.15
C LYS A 458 -16.50 15.24 -22.66
N TYR A 459 -15.58 15.96 -22.02
CA TYR A 459 -15.62 17.29 -21.45
C TYR A 459 -15.49 18.45 -22.46
N GLY A 460 -14.90 18.17 -23.63
CA GLY A 460 -14.38 19.18 -24.55
C GLY A 460 -12.98 19.71 -24.19
N ASN A 461 -12.33 19.17 -23.14
CA ASN A 461 -10.99 19.59 -22.75
C ASN A 461 -9.95 18.99 -23.69
N ARG A 462 -9.12 19.84 -24.31
CA ARG A 462 -8.14 19.41 -25.33
C ARG A 462 -6.71 19.47 -24.82
N ARG A 463 -5.92 18.43 -25.11
CA ARG A 463 -4.48 18.42 -24.86
C ARG A 463 -3.70 17.74 -25.98
N ARG A 464 -2.59 18.37 -26.36
CA ARG A 464 -1.65 17.80 -27.31
C ARG A 464 -0.66 16.86 -26.62
N ASN A 465 -0.28 15.79 -27.30
CA ASN A 465 0.64 14.78 -26.79
C ASN A 465 1.99 15.35 -26.29
N ASN A 466 2.52 16.39 -26.93
CA ASN A 466 3.78 17.05 -26.51
C ASN A 466 3.71 17.76 -25.15
N LYS A 467 2.51 17.92 -24.58
CA LYS A 467 2.32 18.45 -23.23
C LYS A 467 2.38 17.37 -22.16
N PHE A 468 2.56 16.09 -22.51
CA PHE A 468 2.83 15.01 -21.58
C PHE A 468 4.33 14.81 -21.42
N TYR A 469 4.78 14.47 -20.20
CA TYR A 469 6.17 14.18 -19.89
C TYR A 469 6.38 12.67 -19.65
N PRO A 470 7.56 12.13 -19.97
CA PRO A 470 8.56 12.73 -20.84
C PRO A 470 8.04 12.81 -22.31
N PRO A 471 8.13 13.97 -23.01
CA PRO A 471 7.52 14.17 -24.33
C PRO A 471 7.98 13.17 -25.38
N GLU A 472 9.23 12.71 -25.28
CA GLU A 472 9.81 11.70 -26.18
C GLU A 472 9.01 10.39 -26.17
N LYS A 473 8.42 10.01 -25.03
CA LYS A 473 7.58 8.81 -24.90
C LYS A 473 6.16 8.99 -25.43
N PHE A 474 5.76 10.22 -25.74
CA PHE A 474 4.44 10.55 -26.25
C PHE A 474 4.46 11.07 -27.70
N SER A 475 5.59 10.94 -28.39
CA SER A 475 5.67 11.22 -29.83
C SER A 475 4.86 10.20 -30.65
N LYS A 476 4.46 10.57 -31.87
CA LYS A 476 3.79 9.65 -32.80
C LYS A 476 4.62 8.39 -33.06
N GLN A 477 5.92 8.58 -33.28
CA GLN A 477 6.88 7.50 -33.45
C GLN A 477 6.92 6.58 -32.22
N ALA A 478 7.00 7.13 -31.01
CA ALA A 478 7.00 6.31 -29.78
C ALA A 478 5.70 5.51 -29.61
N PHE A 479 4.56 6.05 -30.05
CA PHE A 479 3.30 5.31 -30.04
C PHE A 479 3.30 4.17 -31.07
N GLU A 480 3.76 4.42 -32.30
CA GLU A 480 3.91 3.40 -33.34
C GLU A 480 4.89 2.28 -32.92
N GLU A 481 6.02 2.64 -32.29
CA GLU A 481 6.95 1.67 -31.71
C GLU A 481 6.30 0.83 -30.61
N SER A 482 5.47 1.45 -29.77
CA SER A 482 4.72 0.75 -28.71
C SER A 482 3.71 -0.23 -29.30
N PHE A 483 2.97 0.19 -30.33
CA PHE A 483 2.03 -0.67 -31.07
C PHE A 483 2.74 -1.87 -31.71
N LYS A 484 3.85 -1.63 -32.41
CA LYS A 484 4.65 -2.70 -33.01
C LYS A 484 5.09 -3.72 -31.95
N LYS A 485 5.60 -3.23 -30.82
CA LYS A 485 6.03 -4.08 -29.71
C LYS A 485 4.87 -4.87 -29.10
N ASN A 486 3.70 -4.26 -28.95
CA ASN A 486 2.50 -4.92 -28.44
C ASN A 486 2.00 -5.99 -29.42
N LYS A 487 1.99 -5.71 -30.72
CA LYS A 487 1.65 -6.67 -31.79
C LYS A 487 2.61 -7.86 -31.82
N GLU A 488 3.92 -7.61 -31.73
CA GLU A 488 4.93 -8.67 -31.63
C GLU A 488 4.71 -9.54 -30.38
N ASN A 489 4.35 -8.93 -29.25
CA ASN A 489 4.04 -9.66 -28.03
C ASN A 489 2.77 -10.51 -28.18
N GLN A 490 1.75 -10.00 -28.88
CA GLN A 490 0.51 -10.72 -29.15
C GLN A 490 0.75 -11.92 -30.09
N ILE A 491 1.49 -11.74 -31.18
CA ILE A 491 1.87 -12.83 -32.11
C ILE A 491 2.66 -13.91 -31.38
N LYS A 492 3.65 -13.52 -30.56
CA LYS A 492 4.43 -14.45 -29.72
C LYS A 492 3.53 -15.21 -28.72
N LYS A 493 2.43 -14.61 -28.27
CA LYS A 493 1.45 -15.24 -27.37
C LYS A 493 0.60 -16.25 -28.14
N THR A 494 0.14 -15.91 -29.34
CA THR A 494 -0.65 -16.80 -30.22
C THR A 494 0.17 -18.01 -30.70
N GLN A 495 1.37 -17.79 -31.22
CA GLN A 495 2.26 -18.88 -31.67
C GLN A 495 2.58 -19.86 -30.55
N LYS A 496 2.84 -19.35 -29.34
CA LYS A 496 3.03 -20.22 -28.16
C LYS A 496 1.78 -21.02 -27.83
N LYS A 497 0.59 -20.43 -27.95
CA LYS A 497 -0.68 -21.13 -27.69
C LYS A 497 -0.88 -22.28 -28.68
N GLU A 498 -0.62 -22.06 -29.97
CA GLU A 498 -0.69 -23.08 -31.02
C GLU A 498 0.35 -24.20 -30.79
N GLU A 499 1.59 -23.84 -30.43
CA GLU A 499 2.65 -24.81 -30.08
C GLU A 499 2.24 -25.70 -28.89
N TYR A 500 1.62 -25.12 -27.86
CA TYR A 500 1.10 -25.88 -26.72
C TYR A 500 -0.04 -26.82 -27.12
N GLU A 501 -0.92 -26.37 -27.99
CA GLU A 501 -2.06 -27.16 -28.45
C GLU A 501 -1.62 -28.36 -29.31
N GLN A 502 -0.61 -28.18 -30.16
CA GLN A 502 0.03 -29.27 -30.90
C GLN A 502 0.67 -30.30 -29.95
N LYS A 503 1.44 -29.84 -28.95
CA LYS A 503 2.04 -30.72 -27.93
C LYS A 503 0.99 -31.51 -27.14
N ARG A 504 -0.16 -30.90 -26.87
CA ARG A 504 -1.30 -31.56 -26.20
C ARG A 504 -1.87 -32.70 -27.05
N LEU A 505 -2.14 -32.43 -28.31
CA LEU A 505 -2.67 -33.40 -29.26
C LEU A 505 -1.71 -34.60 -29.43
N GLU A 506 -0.41 -34.33 -29.54
CA GLU A 506 0.62 -35.37 -29.61
C GLU A 506 0.70 -36.18 -28.31
N TYR A 507 0.59 -35.52 -27.15
CA TYR A 507 0.57 -36.20 -25.85
C TYR A 507 -0.64 -37.14 -25.70
N GLU A 508 -1.84 -36.67 -26.06
CA GLU A 508 -3.06 -37.48 -25.98
C GLU A 508 -3.00 -38.68 -26.94
N LYS A 509 -2.47 -38.51 -28.15
CA LYS A 509 -2.27 -39.63 -29.11
C LYS A 509 -1.36 -40.72 -28.54
N ASN A 510 -0.31 -40.33 -27.81
CA ASN A 510 0.71 -41.25 -27.28
C ASN A 510 0.50 -41.62 -25.80
N LYS A 511 -0.65 -41.29 -25.22
CA LYS A 511 -0.94 -41.45 -23.78
C LYS A 511 -0.77 -42.87 -23.26
N LYS A 512 -1.18 -43.88 -24.04
CA LYS A 512 -1.02 -45.30 -23.68
C LYS A 512 0.46 -45.71 -23.63
N TYR A 513 1.23 -45.31 -24.64
CA TYR A 513 2.67 -45.54 -24.70
C TYR A 513 3.41 -44.88 -23.52
N TYR A 514 3.03 -43.64 -23.18
CA TYR A 514 3.58 -42.93 -22.04
C TYR A 514 3.23 -43.54 -20.67
N LYS A 515 2.13 -44.28 -20.57
CA LYS A 515 1.78 -45.04 -19.36
C LYS A 515 2.66 -46.28 -19.22
N ALA A 516 2.85 -47.05 -20.30
CA ALA A 516 3.74 -48.20 -20.31
C ALA A 516 5.19 -47.83 -19.97
N LEU A 517 5.66 -46.66 -20.41
CA LEU A 517 6.98 -46.12 -20.03
C LEU A 517 7.11 -45.82 -18.53
N ASP A 518 6.04 -45.38 -17.85
CA ASP A 518 6.07 -45.18 -16.40
C ASP A 518 6.24 -46.49 -15.66
N ASP A 519 5.51 -47.52 -16.09
CA ASP A 519 5.59 -48.85 -15.51
C ASP A 519 7.02 -49.43 -15.65
N LEU A 520 7.63 -49.30 -16.83
CA LEU A 520 9.02 -49.67 -17.08
C LEU A 520 10.03 -48.89 -16.22
N TYR A 521 9.78 -47.60 -15.98
CA TYR A 521 10.65 -46.79 -15.13
C TYR A 521 10.55 -47.16 -13.66
N ILE A 522 9.34 -47.47 -13.17
CA ILE A 522 9.11 -47.97 -11.81
C ILE A 522 9.83 -49.32 -11.65
N ILE A 523 9.70 -50.23 -12.61
CA ILE A 523 10.42 -51.50 -12.64
C ILE A 523 11.94 -51.27 -12.60
N SER A 524 12.47 -50.34 -13.42
CA SER A 524 13.90 -49.99 -13.40
C SER A 524 14.37 -49.44 -12.05
N ALA A 525 13.56 -48.60 -11.39
CA ALA A 525 13.87 -48.07 -10.06
C ALA A 525 13.87 -49.18 -9.00
N ILE A 526 12.91 -50.11 -9.07
CA ILE A 526 12.87 -51.30 -8.22
C ILE A 526 14.13 -52.15 -8.45
N PHE A 527 14.52 -52.41 -9.69
CA PHE A 527 15.76 -53.13 -10.01
C PHE A 527 17.01 -52.46 -9.42
N LYS A 528 17.10 -51.13 -9.46
CA LYS A 528 18.21 -50.39 -8.82
C LYS A 528 18.22 -50.54 -7.31
N ILE A 529 17.05 -50.51 -6.67
CA ILE A 529 16.92 -50.71 -5.21
C ILE A 529 17.28 -52.14 -4.84
N VAL A 530 16.80 -53.13 -5.59
CA VAL A 530 17.13 -54.55 -5.38
C VAL A 530 18.63 -54.79 -5.56
N ASN A 531 19.26 -54.24 -6.60
CA ASN A 531 20.71 -54.31 -6.78
C ASN A 531 21.50 -53.60 -5.68
N PHE A 532 20.98 -52.51 -5.11
CA PHE A 532 21.62 -51.80 -4.00
C PHE A 532 21.51 -52.56 -2.68
N LEU A 533 20.42 -53.32 -2.49
CA LEU A 533 20.15 -54.10 -1.28
C LEU A 533 20.76 -55.52 -1.33
N ALA A 534 21.17 -55.99 -2.51
CA ALA A 534 21.83 -57.28 -2.66
C ALA A 534 23.22 -57.28 -1.96
N PRO A 535 23.56 -58.31 -1.15
CA PRO A 535 24.88 -58.44 -0.55
C PRO A 535 26.00 -58.42 -1.60
N LYS A 536 27.13 -57.75 -1.31
CA LYS A 536 28.24 -57.50 -2.25
C LYS A 536 28.98 -58.74 -2.80
N HIS A 537 28.49 -59.95 -2.61
CA HIS A 537 29.04 -61.13 -3.26
C HIS A 537 27.93 -61.91 -3.96
N GLN A 538 28.15 -62.13 -5.27
CA GLN A 538 27.28 -62.77 -6.27
C GLN A 538 26.29 -61.82 -6.93
N ILE A 539 26.74 -61.12 -7.97
CA ILE A 539 26.23 -61.18 -9.36
C ILE A 539 27.24 -60.38 -10.18
N GLY A 540 28.20 -61.09 -10.76
CA GLY A 540 29.05 -60.57 -11.82
C GLY A 540 28.35 -60.80 -13.15
N GLY A 541 28.28 -59.74 -13.99
CA GLY A 541 27.76 -59.79 -15.36
C GLY A 541 26.37 -59.16 -15.48
N ASP A 542 26.31 -57.96 -16.09
CA ASP A 542 25.16 -57.34 -16.82
C ASP A 542 25.13 -55.80 -16.78
N THR A 543 26.24 -55.16 -16.43
CA THR A 543 26.33 -53.69 -16.25
C THR A 543 26.11 -52.84 -17.53
N PRO A 544 26.50 -53.23 -18.76
CA PRO A 544 26.40 -52.36 -19.94
C PRO A 544 24.99 -52.26 -20.57
N ILE A 545 24.25 -53.38 -20.64
CA ILE A 545 22.93 -53.42 -21.30
C ILE A 545 21.89 -52.67 -20.47
N ILE A 546 21.91 -52.90 -19.16
CA ILE A 546 21.03 -52.22 -18.19
C ILE A 546 21.28 -50.71 -18.20
N ALA A 547 22.54 -50.27 -18.25
CA ALA A 547 22.89 -48.85 -18.34
C ALA A 547 22.37 -48.19 -19.63
N LYS A 548 22.48 -48.88 -20.77
CA LYS A 548 21.99 -48.38 -22.08
C LYS A 548 20.46 -48.29 -22.12
N MET A 549 19.76 -49.29 -21.54
CA MET A 549 18.31 -49.29 -21.40
C MET A 549 17.82 -48.16 -20.48
N ILE A 550 18.52 -47.90 -19.36
CA ILE A 550 18.21 -46.78 -18.45
C ILE A 550 18.39 -45.42 -19.13
N SER A 551 19.42 -45.24 -19.96
CA SER A 551 19.65 -43.99 -20.70
C SER A 551 18.54 -43.71 -21.70
N SER A 552 18.14 -44.72 -22.50
CA SER A 552 17.06 -44.60 -23.48
C SER A 552 15.71 -44.27 -22.81
N LEU A 553 15.42 -44.86 -21.64
CA LEU A 553 14.22 -44.54 -20.86
C LEU A 553 14.25 -43.11 -20.28
N ALA A 554 15.42 -42.56 -19.99
CA ALA A 554 15.56 -41.19 -19.49
C ALA A 554 15.27 -40.14 -20.58
N ASP A 555 15.76 -40.36 -21.80
CA ASP A 555 15.52 -39.48 -22.94
C ASP A 555 14.03 -39.46 -23.32
N GLU A 556 13.38 -40.62 -23.28
CA GLU A 556 11.97 -40.75 -23.61
C GLU A 556 11.05 -40.12 -22.53
N LYS A 557 11.48 -40.17 -21.27
CA LYS A 557 10.84 -39.43 -20.15
C LYS A 557 10.97 -37.92 -20.33
N ALA A 558 12.11 -37.43 -20.82
CA ALA A 558 12.29 -36.01 -21.11
C ALA A 558 11.38 -35.56 -22.26
N ARG A 559 11.32 -36.32 -23.35
CA ARG A 559 10.41 -36.09 -24.49
C ARG A 559 8.95 -36.06 -24.05
N ARG A 560 8.51 -37.02 -23.24
CA ARG A 560 7.16 -37.03 -22.64
C ARG A 560 6.88 -35.80 -21.79
N LYS A 561 7.82 -35.41 -20.94
CA LYS A 561 7.66 -34.25 -20.04
C LYS A 561 7.50 -32.95 -20.84
N GLU A 562 8.17 -32.82 -21.97
CA GLU A 562 7.97 -31.69 -22.88
C GLU A 562 6.58 -31.68 -23.52
N MET A 563 6.06 -32.84 -23.93
CA MET A 563 4.73 -32.94 -24.57
C MET A 563 3.57 -32.77 -23.57
N LYS A 564 3.71 -33.26 -22.33
CA LYS A 564 2.71 -33.10 -21.26
C LYS A 564 2.48 -31.63 -20.88
N LYS A 565 3.39 -30.71 -21.23
CA LYS A 565 3.19 -29.27 -21.01
C LYS A 565 2.01 -28.70 -21.82
N GLY A 566 1.56 -29.38 -22.88
CA GLY A 566 0.40 -28.96 -23.66
C GLY A 566 -0.96 -29.17 -22.97
N THR A 567 -1.07 -30.12 -22.03
CA THR A 567 -2.37 -30.47 -21.40
C THR A 567 -2.81 -29.52 -20.29
N SER A 568 -1.94 -28.65 -19.79
CA SER A 568 -2.19 -27.84 -18.58
C SER A 568 -2.99 -26.54 -18.79
N LEU A 569 -3.53 -26.28 -20.00
CA LEU A 569 -4.27 -25.05 -20.32
C LEU A 569 -5.80 -25.23 -20.37
N ASN A 570 -6.32 -26.43 -20.66
CA ASN A 570 -7.77 -26.64 -20.85
C ASN A 570 -8.58 -26.82 -19.56
N GLU A 571 -7.94 -27.02 -18.42
CA GLU A 571 -8.64 -27.12 -17.12
C GLU A 571 -9.00 -25.74 -16.53
N ARG A 572 -8.66 -24.63 -17.21
CA ARG A 572 -8.94 -23.25 -16.78
C ARG A 572 -9.97 -22.51 -17.62
N SER A 573 -10.67 -23.20 -18.53
CA SER A 573 -11.69 -22.61 -19.42
C SER A 573 -13.07 -23.28 -19.30
N ARG A 574 -13.40 -23.86 -18.14
CA ARG A 574 -14.75 -24.32 -17.80
C ARG A 574 -15.23 -23.68 -16.52
#